data_AF-A0A1G8Y1W0-F1
#
_entry.id   AF-A0A1G8Y1W0-F1
#
_cell.length_a   1.000
_cell.length_b   1.000
_cell.length_c   1.000
_cell.angle_alpha   90.00
_cell.angle_beta   90.00
_cell.angle_gamma   90.00
#
_symmetry.space_group_name_H-M   'P 1'
#
loop_
_entity.id
_entity.type
_entity.pdbx_description
1 polymer ?
#
loop_
_entity_poly.entity_id
_entity_poly.type
_entity_poly.pdbx_seq_one_letter_code
_entity_poly.pdbx_strand_id
1 'polypeptide(L)'
;MFDDSSPAASTWTFLTHHARVLIEIARDPDVRLRDIAASIGITERTAQNIVRDLYEAGYLARNRIGRRNRYSLNLDQQFRYRTEAGVPISLLTDIFTRREEPPQADQAGEVPVGYAGRPELRDPEPVPGLG
;
A
#
# COMPACT_ATOMS: atom_id res chain seq x y z
N MET A 1 30.75 -12.64 16.72
CA MET A 1 29.59 -13.53 16.93
C MET A 1 28.45 -12.61 17.32
N PHE A 2 27.62 -12.21 16.35
CA PHE A 2 26.43 -11.42 16.60
C PHE A 2 25.25 -12.38 16.52
N ASP A 3 24.63 -12.65 17.65
CA ASP A 3 23.28 -13.18 17.71
C ASP A 3 22.49 -12.23 18.60
N ASP A 4 21.95 -11.19 17.98
CA ASP A 4 20.84 -10.41 18.54
C ASP A 4 19.56 -10.97 17.92
N SER A 5 19.23 -12.21 18.29
CA SER A 5 17.93 -12.80 18.02
C SER A 5 17.09 -12.69 19.30
N SER A 6 16.86 -11.46 19.77
CA SER A 6 15.70 -11.23 20.63
C SER A 6 14.47 -11.66 19.81
N PRO A 7 13.63 -12.62 20.25
CA PRO A 7 12.39 -12.90 19.57
C PRO A 7 11.60 -11.61 19.62
N ALA A 8 11.57 -10.85 18.51
CA ALA A 8 10.84 -9.61 18.42
C ALA A 8 9.44 -9.94 18.93
N ALA A 9 9.12 -9.43 20.13
CA ALA A 9 7.89 -9.74 20.83
C ALA A 9 6.79 -9.62 19.77
N SER A 10 6.09 -10.73 19.50
CA SER A 10 5.12 -10.81 18.41
C SER A 10 4.09 -9.72 18.65
N THR A 11 4.33 -8.56 18.05
CA THR A 11 3.60 -7.34 18.33
C THR A 11 2.20 -7.65 17.84
N TRP A 12 1.21 -7.54 18.72
CA TRP A 12 -0.15 -7.92 18.37
C TRP A 12 -0.57 -7.18 17.10
N THR A 13 -0.80 -7.93 16.02
CA THR A 13 -1.21 -7.38 14.73
C THR A 13 -2.67 -7.68 14.48
N PHE A 14 -3.44 -6.66 14.09
CA PHE A 14 -4.87 -6.84 13.77
C PHE A 14 -5.08 -7.66 12.48
N LEU A 15 -4.28 -7.42 11.44
CA LEU A 15 -4.39 -8.11 10.16
C LEU A 15 -3.53 -9.37 10.10
N THR A 16 -4.10 -10.45 9.58
CA THR A 16 -3.36 -11.69 9.28
C THR A 16 -2.34 -11.47 8.17
N HIS A 17 -1.33 -12.33 8.08
CA HIS A 17 -0.39 -12.29 6.95
C HIS A 17 -1.10 -12.45 5.60
N HIS A 18 -2.17 -13.24 5.51
CA HIS A 18 -2.97 -13.37 4.29
C HIS A 18 -3.58 -12.03 3.87
N ALA A 19 -4.20 -11.31 4.80
CA ALA A 19 -4.77 -10.00 4.54
C ALA A 19 -3.70 -8.98 4.12
N ARG A 20 -2.54 -8.98 4.79
CA ARG A 20 -1.42 -8.11 4.44
C ARG A 20 -0.86 -8.37 3.04
N VAL A 21 -0.64 -9.65 2.69
CA VAL A 21 -0.18 -10.03 1.33
C VAL A 21 -1.20 -9.58 0.28
N LEU A 22 -2.49 -9.77 0.55
CA LEU A 22 -3.55 -9.36 -0.36
C LEU A 22 -3.54 -7.84 -0.60
N ILE A 23 -3.38 -7.05 0.46
CA ILE A 23 -3.29 -5.58 0.39
C ILE A 23 -2.06 -5.14 -0.42
N GLU A 24 -0.90 -5.76 -0.19
CA GLU A 24 0.32 -5.40 -0.94
C GLU A 24 0.17 -5.69 -2.44
N ILE A 25 -0.45 -6.81 -2.81
CA ILE A 25 -0.76 -7.13 -4.21
C ILE A 25 -1.82 -6.17 -4.78
N ALA A 26 -2.76 -5.69 -3.96
CA ALA A 26 -3.76 -4.71 -4.38
C ALA A 26 -3.15 -3.34 -4.69
N ARG A 27 -2.08 -2.97 -3.96
CA ARG A 27 -1.33 -1.72 -4.18
C ARG A 27 -0.46 -1.79 -5.42
N ASP A 28 0.27 -2.89 -5.60
CA ASP A 28 1.13 -3.10 -6.75
C ASP A 28 0.93 -4.53 -7.31
N PRO A 29 0.14 -4.68 -8.39
CA PRO A 29 -0.09 -5.97 -9.04
C PRO A 29 1.17 -6.61 -9.66
N ASP A 30 2.24 -5.83 -9.86
CA ASP A 30 3.52 -6.27 -10.44
C ASP A 30 4.60 -6.52 -9.38
N VAL A 31 4.23 -6.41 -8.09
CA VAL A 31 5.14 -6.60 -6.96
C VAL A 31 5.74 -8.01 -6.93
N ARG A 32 7.01 -8.12 -6.53
CA ARG A 32 7.69 -9.41 -6.39
C ARG A 32 7.42 -10.00 -5.01
N LEU A 33 7.29 -11.33 -4.95
CA LEU A 33 7.13 -12.08 -3.70
C LEU A 33 8.18 -11.76 -2.64
N ARG A 34 9.44 -11.55 -3.06
CA ARG A 34 10.53 -11.15 -2.16
C ARG A 34 10.28 -9.78 -1.51
N ASP A 35 9.72 -8.84 -2.28
CA ASP A 35 9.49 -7.47 -1.84
C ASP A 35 8.27 -7.44 -0.90
N ILE A 36 7.23 -8.24 -1.19
CA ILE A 36 6.09 -8.50 -0.27
C ILE A 36 6.59 -9.09 1.05
N ALA A 37 7.45 -10.11 1.00
CA ALA A 37 7.94 -10.79 2.18
C ALA A 37 8.73 -9.85 3.09
N ALA A 38 9.61 -9.02 2.50
CA ALA A 38 10.36 -8.00 3.21
C ALA A 38 9.44 -6.93 3.83
N SER A 39 8.44 -6.43 3.10
CA SER A 39 7.46 -5.43 3.56
C SER A 39 6.67 -5.92 4.79
N ILE A 40 6.27 -7.19 4.79
CA ILE A 40 5.43 -7.78 5.85
C ILE A 40 6.26 -8.32 7.03
N GLY A 41 7.55 -8.58 6.83
CA GLY A 41 8.43 -9.18 7.84
C GLY A 41 8.26 -10.71 7.95
N ILE A 42 8.02 -11.38 6.82
CA ILE A 42 7.89 -12.85 6.75
C ILE A 42 8.95 -13.44 5.81
N THR A 43 9.12 -14.76 5.87
CA THR A 43 10.01 -15.43 4.90
C THR A 43 9.40 -15.43 3.50
N GLU A 44 10.25 -15.44 2.47
CA GLU A 44 9.79 -15.53 1.07
C GLU A 44 8.97 -16.81 0.83
N ARG A 45 9.35 -17.92 1.48
CA ARG A 45 8.59 -19.18 1.43
C ARG A 45 7.19 -19.03 2.03
N THR A 46 7.04 -18.29 3.13
CA THR A 46 5.73 -17.97 3.73
C THR A 46 4.89 -17.13 2.76
N ALA A 47 5.47 -16.10 2.14
CA ALA A 47 4.77 -15.29 1.15
C ALA A 47 4.32 -16.14 -0.07
N GLN A 48 5.19 -17.03 -0.56
CA GLN A 48 4.87 -17.96 -1.65
C GLN A 48 3.68 -18.87 -1.30
N ASN A 49 3.69 -19.47 -0.10
CA ASN A 49 2.58 -20.32 0.36
C ASN A 49 1.28 -19.52 0.45
N ILE A 50 1.30 -18.33 1.04
CA ILE A 50 0.12 -17.46 1.16
C ILE A 50 -0.44 -17.11 -0.22
N VAL A 51 0.40 -16.73 -1.18
CA VAL A 51 -0.04 -16.42 -2.54
C VAL A 51 -0.64 -17.63 -3.24
N ARG A 52 -0.07 -18.82 -3.04
CA ARG A 52 -0.66 -20.07 -3.54
C ARG A 52 -2.03 -20.33 -2.91
N ASP A 53 -2.14 -20.20 -1.59
CA ASP A 53 -3.39 -20.43 -0.86
C ASP A 53 -4.47 -19.43 -1.33
N LEU A 54 -4.11 -18.16 -1.56
CA LEU A 54 -5.00 -17.14 -2.13
C LEU A 54 -5.41 -17.43 -3.59
N TYR A 55 -4.50 -17.98 -4.40
CA TYR A 55 -4.76 -18.40 -5.77
C TYR A 55 -5.71 -19.61 -5.83
N GLU A 56 -5.41 -20.67 -5.07
CA GLU A 56 -6.28 -21.85 -4.93
C GLU A 56 -7.65 -21.47 -4.37
N ALA A 57 -7.67 -20.44 -3.53
CA ALA A 57 -8.89 -19.92 -2.97
C ALA A 57 -9.74 -19.08 -3.93
N GLY A 58 -9.22 -18.75 -5.11
CA GLY A 58 -9.88 -17.93 -6.13
C GLY A 58 -9.82 -16.43 -5.87
N TYR A 59 -9.04 -15.95 -4.90
CA TYR A 59 -8.86 -14.51 -4.65
C TYR A 59 -7.83 -13.88 -5.61
N LEU A 60 -6.90 -14.68 -6.14
CA LEU A 60 -5.87 -14.25 -7.08
C LEU A 60 -5.96 -15.03 -8.39
N ALA A 61 -5.76 -14.34 -9.49
CA ALA A 61 -5.34 -14.91 -10.76
C ALA A 61 -3.89 -14.51 -11.05
N ARG A 62 -3.13 -15.40 -11.67
CA ARG A 62 -1.73 -15.14 -12.05
C ARG A 62 -1.62 -15.15 -13.56
N ASN A 63 -1.29 -14.00 -14.13
CA ASN A 63 -0.99 -13.86 -15.55
C ASN A 63 0.53 -13.73 -15.72
N ARG A 64 1.13 -14.63 -16.50
CA ARG A 64 2.56 -14.56 -16.81
C ARG A 64 2.77 -13.65 -18.03
N ILE A 65 3.31 -12.47 -17.81
CA ILE A 65 3.68 -11.53 -18.87
C ILE A 65 5.20 -11.62 -19.06
N GLY A 66 5.62 -12.52 -19.96
CA GLY A 66 7.04 -12.79 -20.23
C GLY A 66 7.80 -13.39 -19.03
N ARG A 67 8.81 -12.67 -18.53
CA ARG A 67 9.63 -13.09 -17.36
C ARG A 67 9.05 -12.64 -16.02
N ARG A 68 8.00 -11.82 -16.01
CA ARG A 68 7.36 -11.32 -14.79
C ARG A 68 5.98 -11.93 -14.59
N ASN A 69 5.62 -12.09 -13.32
CA ASN A 69 4.25 -12.43 -12.94
C ASN A 69 3.52 -11.13 -12.69
N ARG A 70 2.34 -11.00 -13.27
CA ARG A 70 1.37 -9.97 -12.90
C ARG A 70 0.22 -10.65 -12.20
N TYR A 71 -0.08 -10.19 -11.00
CA TYR A 71 -1.20 -10.69 -10.22
C TYR A 71 -2.46 -9.90 -10.60
N SER A 72 -3.61 -10.56 -10.54
CA SER A 72 -4.91 -9.91 -10.72
C SER A 72 -5.81 -10.36 -9.58
N LEU A 73 -6.42 -9.42 -8.88
CA LEU A 73 -7.31 -9.72 -7.75
C LEU A 73 -8.73 -9.95 -8.26
N ASN A 74 -9.36 -10.99 -7.76
CA ASN A 74 -10.79 -11.22 -7.97
C ASN A 74 -11.56 -10.51 -6.85
N LEU A 75 -11.76 -9.21 -7.04
CA LEU A 75 -12.34 -8.29 -6.04
C LEU A 75 -13.80 -8.61 -5.68
N ASP A 76 -14.52 -9.32 -6.56
CA ASP A 76 -15.91 -9.77 -6.33
C ASP A 76 -16.00 -10.99 -5.41
N GLN A 77 -14.87 -11.65 -5.12
CA GLN A 77 -14.89 -12.82 -4.27
C GLN A 77 -15.15 -12.41 -2.80
N GLN A 78 -16.13 -13.07 -2.19
CA GLN A 78 -16.56 -12.79 -0.83
C GLN A 78 -15.63 -13.41 0.21
N PHE A 79 -15.65 -12.85 1.42
CA PHE A 79 -15.06 -13.51 2.59
C PHE A 79 -15.68 -14.90 2.82
N ARG A 80 -14.84 -15.87 3.18
CA ARG A 80 -15.22 -17.29 3.31
C ARG A 80 -16.01 -17.62 4.57
N TYR A 81 -15.93 -16.79 5.61
CA TYR A 81 -16.48 -17.12 6.91
C TYR A 81 -17.92 -16.60 7.04
N ARG A 82 -18.78 -17.40 7.68
CA ARG A 82 -20.24 -17.27 7.63
C ARG A 82 -20.74 -15.89 8.09
N THR A 83 -20.02 -15.23 9.00
CA THR A 83 -20.37 -13.91 9.53
C THR A 83 -20.02 -12.76 8.60
N GLU A 84 -19.10 -12.94 7.66
CA GLU A 84 -18.76 -11.96 6.63
C GLU A 84 -19.25 -12.38 5.23
N ALA A 85 -20.05 -13.45 5.15
CA ALA A 85 -20.64 -13.92 3.90
C ALA A 85 -21.46 -12.80 3.26
N GLY A 86 -21.15 -12.49 1.99
CA GLY A 86 -21.75 -11.37 1.26
C GLY A 86 -20.91 -10.10 1.19
N VAL A 87 -19.84 -9.98 1.98
CA VAL A 87 -18.92 -8.83 1.86
C VAL A 87 -17.83 -9.14 0.83
N PRO A 88 -17.69 -8.34 -0.25
CA PRO A 88 -16.63 -8.53 -1.23
C PRO A 88 -15.28 -8.17 -0.62
N ILE A 89 -14.24 -8.88 -1.05
CA ILE A 89 -12.87 -8.62 -0.60
C ILE A 89 -12.38 -7.22 -1.01
N SER A 90 -13.01 -6.61 -2.03
CA SER A 90 -12.79 -5.22 -2.44
C SER A 90 -12.90 -4.22 -1.28
N LEU A 91 -13.81 -4.44 -0.33
CA LEU A 91 -14.00 -3.54 0.80
C LEU A 91 -12.75 -3.45 1.67
N LEU A 92 -12.06 -4.58 1.86
CA LEU A 92 -10.81 -4.62 2.61
C LEU A 92 -9.71 -3.89 1.85
N THR A 93 -9.56 -4.18 0.56
CA THR A 93 -8.52 -3.52 -0.25
C THR A 93 -8.75 -2.01 -0.28
N ASP A 94 -9.99 -1.56 -0.51
CA ASP A 94 -10.35 -0.14 -0.58
C ASP A 94 -10.00 0.64 0.68
N ILE A 95 -10.17 0.04 1.87
CA ILE A 95 -9.79 0.67 3.14
C ILE A 95 -8.28 0.98 3.19
N PHE A 96 -7.45 0.10 2.62
CA PHE A 96 -6.00 0.17 2.71
C PHE A 96 -5.30 0.68 1.44
N THR A 97 -6.06 0.88 0.35
CA THR A 97 -5.61 1.49 -0.91
C THR A 97 -6.19 2.88 -1.13
N ARG A 98 -7.18 3.35 -0.33
CA ARG A 98 -7.65 4.75 -0.35
C ARG A 98 -6.62 5.71 0.25
N ARG A 99 -5.61 6.02 -0.56
CA ARG A 99 -4.69 7.19 -0.65
C ARG A 99 -3.44 6.67 -1.36
N GLU A 100 -2.95 7.22 -2.47
CA GLU A 100 -3.02 8.55 -3.07
C GLU A 100 -3.07 8.44 -4.61
N GLU A 101 -4.04 9.10 -5.27
CA GLU A 101 -3.83 9.58 -6.64
C GLU A 101 -3.48 11.07 -6.48
N PRO A 102 -2.20 11.48 -6.53
CA PRO A 102 -1.90 12.88 -6.77
C PRO A 102 -2.50 13.24 -8.13
N PRO A 103 -3.14 14.43 -8.28
CA PRO A 103 -3.73 14.84 -9.54
C PRO A 103 -2.66 14.74 -10.62
N GLN A 104 -2.98 14.03 -11.70
CA GLN A 104 -2.12 13.82 -12.86
C GLN A 104 -1.78 15.17 -13.49
N ALA A 105 -0.72 15.80 -12.99
CA ALA A 105 -0.15 17.04 -13.50
C ALA A 105 0.69 16.72 -14.74
N ASP A 106 0.04 16.35 -15.84
CA ASP A 106 0.73 16.31 -17.14
C ASP A 106 -0.19 16.55 -18.36
N GLN A 107 -1.35 17.20 -18.17
CA GLN A 107 -2.16 17.74 -19.27
C GLN A 107 -2.68 19.17 -18.99
N ALA A 108 -1.84 20.03 -18.41
CA ALA A 108 -2.06 21.47 -18.38
C ALA A 108 -0.90 22.20 -19.06
N GLY A 109 -0.69 21.89 -20.35
CA GLY A 109 -0.16 22.87 -21.27
C GLY A 109 -1.24 23.92 -21.51
N GLU A 110 -1.21 24.99 -20.73
CA GLU A 110 -1.49 26.38 -21.15
C GLU A 110 -1.33 27.29 -19.91
N VAL A 111 -0.20 28.00 -19.81
CA VAL A 111 -0.11 29.26 -19.05
C VAL A 111 -0.25 30.38 -20.07
N PRO A 112 -1.24 31.28 -19.96
CA PRO A 112 -1.08 32.46 -19.10
C PRO A 112 -2.41 32.83 -18.39
N VAL A 113 -2.45 33.63 -17.31
CA VAL A 113 -2.35 35.10 -17.30
C VAL A 113 -2.44 35.56 -15.83
N GLY A 114 -1.58 36.51 -15.44
CA GLY A 114 -1.95 37.54 -14.46
C GLY A 114 -1.70 37.24 -12.98
N TYR A 115 -0.44 37.32 -12.53
CA TYR A 115 -0.17 37.59 -11.11
C TYR A 115 -0.39 39.08 -10.85
N ALA A 116 -1.63 39.47 -10.57
CA ALA A 116 -1.94 40.80 -10.06
C ALA A 116 -1.57 40.85 -8.56
N GLY A 117 -0.52 41.61 -8.25
CA GLY A 117 -0.33 42.37 -7.02
C GLY A 117 -0.45 41.62 -5.69
N ARG A 118 0.68 41.16 -5.14
CA ARG A 118 0.82 40.92 -3.70
C ARG A 118 1.24 42.23 -3.03
N PRO A 119 0.51 42.79 -2.06
CA PRO A 119 0.99 43.95 -1.33
C PRO A 119 2.17 43.57 -0.42
N GLU A 120 3.18 44.44 -0.39
CA GLU A 120 4.40 44.36 0.41
C GLU A 120 4.11 43.98 1.87
N LEU A 121 4.72 42.88 2.31
CA LEU A 121 4.79 42.52 3.71
C LEU A 121 5.86 43.41 4.36
N ARG A 122 5.44 44.43 5.10
CA ARG A 122 6.34 45.31 5.85
C ARG A 122 6.99 44.51 6.99
N ASP A 123 8.31 44.42 6.97
CA ASP A 123 9.09 43.79 8.04
C ASP A 123 8.83 44.50 9.39
N PRO A 124 8.51 43.77 10.48
CA PRO A 124 8.54 44.38 11.80
C PRO A 124 9.99 44.60 12.26
N GLU A 125 10.30 45.82 12.68
CA GLU A 125 11.62 46.23 13.18
C GLU A 125 12.12 45.36 14.35
N PRO A 126 13.45 45.17 14.48
CA PRO A 126 14.03 44.47 15.61
C PRO A 126 13.89 45.31 16.89
N VAL A 127 13.24 44.75 17.92
CA VAL A 127 13.25 45.32 19.27
C VAL A 127 14.64 45.15 19.90
N PRO A 128 15.37 46.24 20.22
CA PRO A 128 16.65 46.16 20.92
C PRO A 128 16.43 45.95 22.43
N GLY A 129 17.35 45.20 23.03
CA GLY A 129 17.19 44.57 24.33
C GLY A 129 17.08 45.47 25.56
N LEU A 130 16.64 44.83 26.64
CA LEU A 130 16.68 45.15 28.07
C LEU A 130 16.33 43.80 28.72
N GLY A 131 17.03 43.19 29.66
CA GLY A 131 18.21 43.45 30.50
C GLY A 131 18.27 42.27 31.48
#